data_AF-A0A914G434-F1
#
_entry.id   AF-A0A914G434-F1
#
_cell.length_a   1.000
_cell.length_b   1.000
_cell.length_c   1.000
_cell.angle_alpha   90.00
_cell.angle_beta   90.00
_cell.angle_gamma   90.00
#
_symmetry.space_group_name_H-M   'P 1'
#
loop_
_entity.id
_entity.type
_entity.pdbx_description
1 polymer ?
#
loop_
_entity_poly.entity_id
_entity_poly.type
_entity_poly.pdbx_seq_one_letter_code
_entity_poly.pdbx_strand_id
1 'polypeptide(L)'
;MSGAQGRGIHQLIKAEKKALEKINEAKRHRVQRLKLAREEANEELSILKRELEGKFAQYERENHGSREDTQKQIDAKIEKELADMEKHVEQNREVVLERLLNLVCDIQPELHHNLQL
;
A
#
# COMPACT_ATOMS: atom_id res chain seq x y z
N MET A 1 -81.67 -35.87 -3.56
CA MET A 1 -80.29 -36.28 -3.92
C MET A 1 -79.59 -35.17 -4.73
N SER A 2 -79.18 -34.04 -4.12
CA SER A 2 -78.33 -33.03 -4.80
C SER A 2 -77.65 -31.99 -3.85
N GLY A 3 -77.51 -32.31 -2.54
CA GLY A 3 -76.90 -31.39 -1.56
C GLY A 3 -75.47 -31.78 -1.13
N ALA A 4 -75.09 -33.05 -1.33
CA ALA A 4 -73.82 -33.59 -0.86
C ALA A 4 -72.63 -33.28 -1.79
N GLN A 5 -72.86 -33.19 -3.11
CA GLN A 5 -71.80 -32.90 -4.09
C GLN A 5 -71.29 -31.45 -3.99
N GLY A 6 -72.17 -30.46 -3.81
CA GLY A 6 -71.78 -29.05 -3.69
C GLY A 6 -70.97 -28.74 -2.42
N ARG A 7 -71.26 -29.41 -1.30
CA ARG A 7 -70.56 -29.23 -0.02
C ARG A 7 -69.13 -29.77 -0.05
N GLY A 8 -68.91 -30.92 -0.71
CA GLY A 8 -67.58 -31.50 -0.91
C GLY A 8 -66.68 -30.64 -1.80
N ILE A 9 -67.23 -30.11 -2.90
CA ILE A 9 -66.50 -29.20 -3.80
C ILE A 9 -66.09 -27.91 -3.08
N HIS A 10 -66.99 -27.31 -2.28
CA HIS A 10 -66.64 -26.13 -1.48
C HIS A 10 -65.52 -26.40 -0.46
N GLN A 11 -65.47 -27.58 0.13
CA GLN A 11 -64.40 -27.96 1.05
C GLN A 11 -63.05 -28.10 0.32
N LEU A 12 -63.04 -28.67 -0.88
CA LEU A 12 -61.85 -28.77 -1.73
C LEU A 12 -61.34 -27.39 -2.15
N ILE A 13 -62.23 -26.49 -2.60
CA ILE A 13 -61.86 -25.11 -2.96
C ILE A 13 -61.27 -24.35 -1.75
N LYS A 14 -61.82 -24.57 -0.55
CA LYS A 14 -61.28 -23.96 0.68
C LYS A 14 -59.92 -24.53 1.05
N ALA A 15 -59.70 -25.83 0.87
CA ALA A 15 -58.41 -26.47 1.09
C ALA A 15 -57.35 -25.99 0.07
N GLU A 16 -57.75 -25.85 -1.20
CA GLU A 16 -56.90 -25.32 -2.28
C GLU A 16 -56.44 -23.89 -1.99
N LYS A 17 -57.35 -23.00 -1.59
CA LYS A 17 -57.01 -21.63 -1.17
C LYS A 17 -56.01 -21.60 -0.01
N LYS A 18 -56.24 -22.41 1.03
CA LYS A 18 -55.32 -22.51 2.17
C LYS A 18 -53.95 -23.05 1.78
N ALA A 19 -53.89 -24.03 0.87
CA ALA A 19 -52.63 -24.57 0.37
C ALA A 19 -51.87 -23.52 -0.44
N LEU A 20 -52.56 -22.77 -1.32
CA LEU A 20 -51.99 -21.68 -2.09
C LEU A 20 -51.46 -20.56 -1.20
N GLU A 21 -52.21 -20.15 -0.17
CA GLU A 21 -51.78 -19.16 0.82
C GLU A 21 -50.49 -19.61 1.52
N LYS A 22 -50.43 -20.86 1.99
CA LYS A 22 -49.24 -21.41 2.65
C LYS A 22 -48.02 -21.47 1.72
N ILE A 23 -48.22 -21.80 0.44
CA ILE A 23 -47.15 -21.79 -0.56
C ILE A 23 -46.66 -20.36 -0.82
N ASN A 24 -47.58 -19.40 -0.93
CA ASN A 24 -47.23 -18.00 -1.18
C ASN A 24 -46.50 -17.37 0.01
N GLU A 25 -46.91 -17.70 1.24
CA GLU A 25 -46.21 -17.31 2.46
C GLU A 25 -44.79 -17.88 2.48
N ALA A 26 -44.62 -19.17 2.19
CA ALA A 26 -43.29 -19.80 2.10
C ALA A 26 -42.40 -19.15 1.03
N LYS A 27 -42.95 -18.80 -0.14
CA LYS A 27 -42.24 -18.08 -1.20
C LYS A 27 -41.81 -16.67 -0.75
N ARG A 28 -42.72 -15.90 -0.12
CA ARG A 28 -42.42 -14.57 0.42
C ARG A 28 -41.32 -14.63 1.46
N HIS A 29 -41.41 -15.58 2.40
CA HIS A 29 -40.40 -15.79 3.43
C HIS A 29 -39.03 -16.13 2.84
N ARG A 30 -38.97 -17.01 1.81
CA ARG A 30 -37.71 -17.31 1.11
C ARG A 30 -37.11 -16.05 0.46
N VAL A 31 -37.91 -15.26 -0.24
CA VAL A 31 -37.44 -14.03 -0.89
C VAL A 31 -36.96 -13.02 0.15
N GLN A 32 -37.67 -12.86 1.26
CA GLN A 32 -37.27 -11.98 2.35
C GLN A 32 -35.93 -12.42 2.96
N ARG A 33 -35.75 -13.71 3.25
CA ARG A 33 -34.47 -14.24 3.75
C ARG A 33 -33.30 -14.01 2.79
N LEU A 34 -33.53 -14.15 1.49
CA LEU A 34 -32.51 -13.85 0.48
C LEU A 34 -32.16 -12.36 0.42
N LYS A 35 -33.13 -11.48 0.59
CA LYS A 35 -32.89 -10.02 0.66
C LYS A 35 -32.09 -9.66 1.91
N LEU A 36 -32.51 -10.15 3.07
CA LEU A 36 -31.83 -9.90 4.34
C LEU A 36 -30.37 -10.38 4.29
N ALA A 37 -30.12 -11.61 3.82
CA ALA A 37 -28.75 -12.12 3.70
C ALA A 37 -27.88 -11.27 2.75
N ARG A 38 -28.47 -10.70 1.69
CA ARG A 38 -27.76 -9.80 0.78
C ARG A 38 -27.49 -8.43 1.41
N GLU A 39 -28.44 -7.90 2.17
CA GLU A 39 -28.30 -6.63 2.88
C GLU A 39 -27.23 -6.75 3.97
N GLU A 40 -27.27 -7.80 4.79
CA GLU A 40 -26.26 -8.10 5.81
C GLU A 40 -24.85 -8.24 5.18
N ALA A 41 -24.71 -9.01 4.09
CA ALA A 41 -23.42 -9.15 3.41
C ALA A 41 -22.90 -7.81 2.85
N ASN A 42 -23.78 -6.95 2.32
CA ASN A 42 -23.38 -5.63 1.84
C ASN A 42 -22.96 -4.70 2.98
N GLU A 43 -23.62 -4.81 4.14
CA GLU A 43 -23.27 -4.04 5.33
C GLU A 43 -21.90 -4.46 5.86
N GLU A 44 -21.63 -5.77 5.96
CA GLU A 44 -20.31 -6.30 6.32
C GLU A 44 -19.21 -5.84 5.36
N LEU A 45 -19.47 -5.88 4.05
CA LEU A 45 -18.53 -5.38 3.03
C LEU A 45 -18.26 -3.88 3.19
N SER A 46 -19.27 -3.09 3.51
CA SER A 46 -19.14 -1.65 3.74
C SER A 46 -18.28 -1.35 4.97
N ILE A 47 -18.50 -2.08 6.07
CA ILE A 47 -17.70 -1.98 7.29
C ILE A 47 -16.24 -2.34 7.00
N LEU A 48 -15.99 -3.48 6.35
CA LEU A 48 -14.64 -3.91 6.00
C LEU A 48 -13.92 -2.90 5.09
N LYS A 49 -14.64 -2.37 4.09
CA LYS A 49 -14.10 -1.35 3.19
C LYS A 49 -13.69 -0.09 3.97
N ARG A 50 -14.54 0.37 4.89
CA ARG A 50 -14.25 1.54 5.73
C ARG A 50 -13.05 1.30 6.64
N GLU A 51 -12.91 0.12 7.21
CA GLU A 51 -11.75 -0.25 8.02
C GLU A 51 -10.45 -0.27 7.20
N LEU A 52 -10.50 -0.85 6.00
CA LEU A 52 -9.34 -0.91 5.10
C LEU A 52 -8.95 0.48 4.60
N GLU A 53 -9.91 1.31 4.22
CA GLU A 53 -9.67 2.72 3.85
C GLU A 53 -9.07 3.50 5.04
N GLY A 54 -9.56 3.26 6.26
CA GLY A 54 -9.00 3.86 7.47
C GLY A 54 -7.55 3.46 7.71
N LYS A 55 -7.24 2.15 7.61
CA LYS A 55 -5.87 1.62 7.74
C LYS A 55 -4.96 2.17 6.63
N PHE A 56 -5.47 2.25 5.40
CA PHE A 56 -4.71 2.80 4.28
C PHE A 56 -4.40 4.27 4.47
N ALA A 57 -5.38 5.08 4.90
CA ALA A 57 -5.17 6.51 5.16
C ALA A 57 -4.25 6.77 6.37
N GLN A 58 -4.17 5.86 7.33
CA GLN A 58 -3.18 5.89 8.41
C GLN A 58 -1.78 5.60 7.87
N TYR A 59 -1.64 4.50 7.12
CA TYR A 59 -0.39 4.12 6.49
C TYR A 59 0.15 5.20 5.55
N GLU A 60 -0.72 5.82 4.74
CA GLU A 60 -0.35 6.96 3.90
C GLU A 60 0.15 8.13 4.74
N ARG A 61 -0.53 8.49 5.84
CA ARG A 61 -0.07 9.60 6.70
C ARG A 61 1.28 9.32 7.35
N GLU A 62 1.49 8.12 7.85
CA GLU A 62 2.76 7.72 8.49
C GLU A 62 3.90 7.69 7.47
N ASN A 63 3.68 7.14 6.28
CA ASN A 63 4.73 6.98 5.28
C ASN A 63 4.94 8.22 4.42
N HIS A 64 3.93 9.07 4.21
CA HIS A 64 4.06 10.30 3.44
C HIS A 64 4.98 11.30 4.14
N GLY A 65 4.95 11.37 5.49
CA GLY A 65 5.91 12.18 6.26
C GLY A 65 7.34 11.67 6.19
N SER A 66 7.51 10.33 6.12
CA SER A 66 8.84 9.71 6.11
C SER A 66 9.71 10.12 4.93
N ARG A 67 9.14 10.43 3.75
CA ARG A 67 9.93 10.79 2.57
C ARG A 67 10.61 12.16 2.72
N GLU A 68 9.89 13.14 3.26
CA GLU A 68 10.44 14.48 3.46
C GLU A 68 11.48 14.49 4.59
N ASP A 69 11.24 13.76 5.67
CA ASP A 69 12.20 13.60 6.76
C ASP A 69 13.46 12.87 6.31
N THR A 70 13.32 11.84 5.47
CA THR A 70 14.47 11.13 4.88
C THR A 70 15.27 12.06 3.97
N GLN A 71 14.61 12.89 3.16
CA GLN A 71 15.30 13.85 2.30
C GLN A 71 16.09 14.87 3.12
N LYS A 72 15.50 15.45 4.17
CA LYS A 72 16.19 16.37 5.09
C LYS A 72 17.41 15.72 5.76
N GLN A 73 17.30 14.46 6.17
CA GLN A 73 18.42 13.72 6.74
C GLN A 73 19.55 13.47 5.72
N ILE A 74 19.20 13.15 4.47
CA ILE A 74 20.17 13.00 3.39
C ILE A 74 20.88 14.34 3.13
N ASP A 75 20.13 15.42 3.00
CA ASP A 75 20.68 16.75 2.72
C ASP A 75 21.64 17.19 3.84
N ALA A 76 21.24 17.03 5.10
CA ALA A 76 22.10 17.33 6.25
C ALA A 76 23.38 16.47 6.29
N LYS A 77 23.29 15.20 5.87
CA LYS A 77 24.46 14.32 5.78
C LYS A 77 25.40 14.78 4.66
N ILE A 78 24.86 15.15 3.50
CA ILE A 78 25.65 15.65 2.36
C ILE A 78 26.35 16.96 2.75
N GLU A 79 25.66 17.91 3.38
CA GLU A 79 26.27 19.16 3.85
C GLU A 79 27.44 18.90 4.80
N LYS A 80 27.28 17.93 5.71
CA LYS A 80 28.36 17.53 6.62
C LYS A 80 29.54 16.90 5.87
N GLU A 81 29.29 15.98 4.94
CA GLU A 81 30.35 15.34 4.16
C GLU A 81 31.11 16.34 3.28
N LEU A 82 30.40 17.33 2.71
CA LEU A 82 31.03 18.43 1.96
C LEU A 82 31.93 19.28 2.86
N ALA A 83 31.45 19.67 4.04
CA ALA A 83 32.23 20.46 5.00
C ALA A 83 33.48 19.70 5.49
N ASP A 84 33.34 18.40 5.77
CA ASP A 84 34.46 17.54 6.16
C ASP A 84 35.49 17.42 5.02
N MET A 85 35.04 17.27 3.77
CA MET A 85 35.90 17.22 2.60
C MET A 85 36.65 18.54 2.36
N GLU A 86 35.98 19.69 2.46
CA GLU A 86 36.62 21.01 2.35
C GLU A 86 37.70 21.18 3.42
N LYS A 87 37.41 20.79 4.66
CA LYS A 87 38.38 20.82 5.76
C LYS A 87 39.58 19.92 5.48
N HIS A 88 39.36 18.71 4.96
CA HIS A 88 40.45 17.81 4.58
C HIS A 88 41.32 18.40 3.47
N VAL A 89 40.72 19.06 2.48
CA VAL A 89 41.47 19.74 1.41
C VAL A 89 42.30 20.88 2.00
N GLU A 90 41.69 21.75 2.80
CA GLU A 90 42.38 22.91 3.39
C GLU A 90 43.59 22.48 4.24
N GLN A 91 43.41 21.44 5.07
CA GLN A 91 44.45 20.91 5.95
C GLN A 91 45.63 20.30 5.19
N ASN A 92 45.37 19.63 4.07
CA ASN A 92 46.40 18.91 3.33
C ASN A 92 46.95 19.69 2.13
N ARG A 93 46.36 20.84 1.80
CA ARG A 93 46.69 21.64 0.61
C ARG A 93 48.18 21.98 0.54
N GLU A 94 48.73 22.51 1.63
CA GLU A 94 50.12 22.95 1.67
C GLU A 94 51.10 21.78 1.59
N VAL A 95 50.82 20.70 2.32
CA VAL A 95 51.65 19.48 2.31
C VAL A 95 51.71 18.85 0.91
N VAL A 96 50.57 18.81 0.21
CA VAL A 96 50.50 18.28 -1.15
C VAL A 96 51.24 19.18 -2.13
N LEU A 97 51.07 20.51 -2.02
CA LEU A 97 51.76 21.49 -2.86
C LEU A 97 53.28 21.42 -2.69
N GLU A 98 53.76 21.40 -1.44
CA GLU A 98 55.19 21.30 -1.14
C GLU A 98 55.79 20.02 -1.72
N ARG A 99 55.11 18.87 -1.55
CA ARG A 99 55.55 17.60 -2.12
C ARG A 99 55.59 17.62 -3.65
N LEU A 100 54.60 18.21 -4.31
CA LEU A 100 54.56 18.36 -5.76
C LEU A 100 55.70 19.25 -6.25
N LEU A 101 55.92 20.40 -5.61
CA LEU A 101 57.00 21.31 -5.97
C LEU A 101 58.37 20.66 -5.79
N ASN A 102 58.60 19.97 -4.68
CA ASN A 102 59.85 19.24 -4.45
C ASN A 102 60.12 18.19 -5.53
N LEU A 103 59.11 17.41 -5.92
CA LEU A 103 59.24 16.41 -7.00
C LEU A 103 59.51 17.04 -8.38
N VAL A 104 58.92 18.20 -8.66
CA VAL A 104 59.10 18.87 -9.97
C VAL A 104 60.45 19.60 -10.05
N CYS A 105 60.92 20.15 -8.93
CA CYS A 105 62.19 20.87 -8.87
C CYS A 105 63.42 19.97 -8.65
N ASP A 106 63.25 18.73 -8.18
CA ASP A 106 64.33 17.75 -8.04
C ASP A 106 64.65 17.06 -9.38
N ILE A 107 65.40 17.77 -10.23
CA ILE A 107 65.88 17.22 -11.49
C ILE A 107 67.09 16.33 -11.19
N GLN A 108 66.89 15.01 -11.31
CA GLN A 108 67.93 13.98 -11.25
C GLN A 108 68.34 13.59 -12.68
N PRO A 109 69.36 14.22 -13.28
CA PRO A 109 69.81 13.85 -14.62
C PRO A 109 70.52 12.49 -14.57
N GLU A 110 69.84 11.46 -15.07
CA GLU A 110 70.41 10.13 -15.24
C GLU A 110 70.84 9.91 -16.69
N LEU A 111 72.04 9.32 -16.86
CA LEU A 111 72.48 8.85 -18.17
C LEU A 111 71.61 7.66 -18.59
N HIS A 112 71.20 7.65 -19.85
CA HIS A 112 70.42 6.54 -20.39
C HIS A 112 71.18 5.23 -20.20
N HIS A 113 70.49 4.19 -19.71
CA HIS A 113 71.05 2.88 -19.35
C HIS A 113 71.89 2.16 -20.44
N ASN A 114 71.85 2.65 -21.69
CA ASN A 114 72.57 2.09 -22.84
C ASN A 114 73.80 2.91 -23.25
N LEU A 115 74.21 3.93 -22.49
CA LEU A 115 75.43 4.66 -22.82
C LEU A 115 76.65 3.74 -22.66
N GLN A 116 77.33 3.45 -23.77
CA GLN A 116 78.63 2.79 -23.79
C GLN A 116 79.70 3.86 -24.06
N LEU A 117 80.68 3.98 -23.16
CA LEU A 117 81.82 4.89 -23.23
C LEU A 117 82.85 4.44 -24.27
#